data_AF-A0A8T4DPM9-F1
#
_entry.id   AF-A0A8T4DPM9-F1
#
_cell.length_a   1.000
_cell.length_b   1.000
_cell.length_c   1.000
_cell.angle_alpha   90.00
_cell.angle_beta   90.00
_cell.angle_gamma   90.00
#
_symmetry.space_group_name_H-M   'P 1'
#
loop_
_entity.id
_entity.type
_entity.pdbx_description
1 polymer ?
#
loop_
_entity_poly.entity_id
_entity_poly.type
_entity_poly.pdbx_seq_one_letter_code
_entity_poly.pdbx_strand_id
1 'polypeptide(L)'
;MTWYATVGLYIWDLFVDWIRTIFVLPFQTLDMLWLLVPVWLVWFFAEFFQEKRGTSMGNAISNAVVVLWGSIDCARQTTYWLAGHHAAFLEAFLRFGLIALIFSYGILIVWLGLRGNQLIKYIARIREVTYVFVMFVPIFYGATPLSWNHIIAAILFAPIFYFGIELLDRYIPHPKAVLMDIGSVAGKFGDSFSEKFGFDSGMQKEPPMQDSMNGFDQYSPAGLPGQNNPRGPGPGRRMR
;
A
#
# COMPACT_ATOMS: atom_id res chain seq x y z
N MET A 1 -45.23 8.27 -4.77
CA MET A 1 -44.02 8.49 -5.59
C MET A 1 -43.04 9.45 -4.90
N THR A 2 -42.79 9.33 -3.59
CA THR A 2 -41.92 10.27 -2.84
C THR A 2 -40.74 9.60 -2.14
N TRP A 3 -40.80 8.28 -1.96
CA TRP A 3 -39.80 7.51 -1.22
C TRP A 3 -38.41 7.55 -1.88
N TYR A 4 -38.32 7.57 -3.22
CA TYR A 4 -37.04 7.64 -3.92
C TYR A 4 -36.33 8.99 -3.70
N ALA A 5 -37.09 10.08 -3.56
CA ALA A 5 -36.52 11.40 -3.28
C ALA A 5 -35.96 11.44 -1.85
N THR A 6 -36.68 10.87 -0.87
CA THR A 6 -36.20 10.74 0.51
C THR A 6 -34.94 9.88 0.59
N VAL A 7 -34.91 8.73 -0.10
CA VAL A 7 -33.71 7.86 -0.17
C VAL A 7 -32.55 8.60 -0.83
N GLY A 8 -32.79 9.31 -1.93
CA GLY A 8 -31.77 10.09 -2.62
C GLY A 8 -31.16 11.19 -1.75
N LEU A 9 -31.99 11.94 -1.02
CA LEU A 9 -31.53 12.96 -0.07
C LEU A 9 -30.73 12.35 1.08
N TYR A 10 -31.18 11.21 1.64
CA TYR A 10 -30.45 10.52 2.70
C TYR A 10 -29.06 10.04 2.23
N ILE A 11 -28.96 9.45 1.03
CA ILE A 11 -27.67 9.05 0.45
C ILE A 11 -26.77 10.27 0.22
N TRP A 12 -27.35 11.39 -0.22
CA TRP A 12 -26.64 12.65 -0.40
C TRP A 12 -26.08 13.18 0.94
N ASP A 13 -26.87 13.15 2.00
CA ASP A 13 -26.42 13.58 3.33
C ASP A 13 -25.25 12.70 3.82
N LEU A 14 -25.35 11.38 3.65
CA LEU A 14 -24.24 10.45 3.96
C LEU A 14 -22.98 10.76 3.14
N PHE A 15 -23.13 11.13 1.87
CA PHE A 15 -22.01 11.51 1.01
C PHE A 15 -21.33 12.79 1.48
N VAL A 16 -22.13 13.81 1.85
CA VAL A 16 -21.62 15.08 2.39
C VAL A 16 -20.88 14.84 3.71
N ASP A 17 -21.43 14.02 4.61
CA ASP A 17 -20.79 13.66 5.87
C ASP A 17 -19.46 12.92 5.65
N TRP A 18 -19.43 12.00 4.69
CA TRP A 18 -18.21 11.29 4.29
C TRP A 18 -17.13 12.24 3.76
N ILE A 19 -17.48 13.12 2.80
CA ILE A 19 -16.55 14.14 2.27
C ILE A 19 -16.04 15.04 3.40
N ARG A 20 -16.94 15.50 4.27
CA ARG A 20 -16.58 16.37 5.39
C ARG A 20 -15.60 15.66 6.33
N THR A 21 -15.82 14.38 6.59
CA THR A 21 -14.96 13.59 7.47
C THR A 21 -13.55 13.43 6.91
N ILE A 22 -13.40 13.17 5.62
CA ILE A 22 -12.08 12.96 5.01
C ILE A 22 -11.35 14.27 4.73
N PHE A 23 -12.05 15.29 4.25
CA PHE A 23 -11.40 16.48 3.67
C PHE A 23 -11.55 17.75 4.50
N VAL A 24 -12.44 17.79 5.49
CA VAL A 24 -12.71 19.01 6.26
C VAL A 24 -12.33 18.84 7.73
N LEU A 25 -12.81 17.78 8.40
CA LEU A 25 -12.56 17.55 9.82
C LEU A 25 -11.07 17.48 10.20
N PRO A 26 -10.18 16.85 9.41
CA PRO A 26 -8.74 16.80 9.71
C PRO A 26 -8.08 18.16 9.92
N PHE A 27 -8.65 19.21 9.33
CA PHE A 27 -8.11 20.56 9.36
C PHE A 27 -8.74 21.44 10.45
N GLN A 28 -9.64 20.89 11.28
CA GLN A 28 -10.28 21.66 12.35
C GLN A 28 -9.38 21.88 13.56
N THR A 29 -8.44 20.96 13.84
CA THR A 29 -7.51 21.08 14.95
C THR A 29 -6.09 20.68 14.53
N LEU A 30 -5.10 21.39 15.07
CA LEU A 30 -3.69 21.11 14.79
C LEU A 30 -3.30 19.70 15.29
N ASP A 31 -3.88 19.25 16.40
CA ASP A 31 -3.61 17.93 16.95
C ASP A 31 -4.09 16.80 16.01
N MET A 32 -5.25 16.95 15.34
CA MET A 32 -5.71 15.96 14.34
C MET A 32 -4.77 15.96 13.14
N LEU A 33 -4.41 17.14 12.66
CA LEU A 33 -3.52 17.28 11.51
C LEU A 33 -2.14 16.67 11.79
N TRP A 34 -1.61 16.85 13.01
CA TRP A 34 -0.34 16.28 13.42
C TRP A 34 -0.32 14.75 13.39
N LEU A 35 -1.44 14.12 13.72
CA LEU A 35 -1.61 12.67 13.60
C LEU A 35 -1.81 12.24 12.14
N LEU A 36 -2.65 12.95 11.39
CA LEU A 36 -3.09 12.53 10.06
C LEU A 36 -2.03 12.77 8.97
N VAL A 37 -1.18 13.79 9.09
CA VAL A 37 -0.12 14.06 8.11
C VAL A 37 0.86 12.89 7.98
N PRO A 38 1.46 12.35 9.06
CA PRO A 38 2.29 11.15 8.97
C PRO A 38 1.55 9.94 8.41
N VAL A 39 0.28 9.75 8.79
CA VAL A 39 -0.56 8.65 8.29
C VAL A 39 -0.76 8.76 6.78
N TRP A 40 -1.10 9.95 6.27
CA TRP A 40 -1.27 10.19 4.84
C TRP A 40 0.05 10.09 4.07
N LEU A 41 1.16 10.57 4.62
CA LEU A 41 2.47 10.43 3.98
C LEU A 41 2.85 8.96 3.85
N VAL A 42 2.73 8.19 4.93
CA VAL A 42 3.03 6.74 4.93
C VAL A 42 2.13 6.02 3.94
N TRP A 43 0.83 6.32 3.97
CA TRP A 43 -0.14 5.79 3.01
C TRP A 43 0.26 6.11 1.56
N PHE A 44 0.56 7.37 1.26
CA PHE A 44 0.96 7.83 -0.07
C PHE A 44 2.22 7.10 -0.55
N PHE A 45 3.26 7.02 0.30
CA PHE A 45 4.50 6.33 -0.07
C PHE A 45 4.28 4.83 -0.27
N ALA A 46 3.49 4.20 0.60
CA ALA A 46 3.19 2.79 0.48
C ALA A 46 2.40 2.50 -0.80
N GLU A 47 1.37 3.30 -1.11
CA GLU A 47 0.53 3.15 -2.29
C GLU A 47 1.33 3.30 -3.59
N PHE A 48 2.04 4.42 -3.75
CA PHE A 48 2.67 4.76 -5.03
C PHE A 48 3.99 4.04 -5.28
N PHE A 49 4.74 3.70 -4.22
CA PHE A 49 6.08 3.14 -4.36
C PHE A 49 6.20 1.68 -3.92
N GLN A 50 5.37 1.20 -2.99
CA GLN A 50 5.57 -0.11 -2.36
C GLN A 50 4.55 -1.16 -2.83
N GLU A 51 3.25 -0.86 -2.75
CA GLU A 51 2.20 -1.86 -2.97
C GLU A 51 2.05 -2.26 -4.44
N LYS A 52 2.49 -1.43 -5.40
CA LYS A 52 2.53 -1.80 -6.83
C LYS A 52 3.36 -3.04 -7.13
N ARG A 53 4.28 -3.44 -6.25
CA ARG A 53 5.15 -4.62 -6.39
C ARG A 53 4.81 -5.74 -5.40
N GLY A 54 3.74 -5.57 -4.63
CA GLY A 54 3.36 -6.42 -3.50
C GLY A 54 3.98 -5.93 -2.19
N THR A 55 3.18 -5.93 -1.12
CA THR A 55 3.61 -5.47 0.21
C THR A 55 4.75 -6.34 0.74
N SER A 56 5.95 -5.77 0.89
CA SER A 56 7.06 -6.46 1.54
C SER A 56 6.76 -6.60 3.05
N MET A 57 7.37 -7.60 3.69
CA MET A 57 7.20 -7.82 5.13
C MET A 57 7.68 -6.63 5.97
N GLY A 58 8.82 -6.03 5.61
CA GLY A 58 9.32 -4.83 6.28
C GLY A 58 8.38 -3.64 6.15
N ASN A 59 7.76 -3.46 4.98
CA ASN A 59 6.78 -2.40 4.76
C ASN A 59 5.52 -2.63 5.60
N ALA A 60 5.01 -3.87 5.65
CA ALA A 60 3.86 -4.20 6.48
C ALA A 60 4.10 -3.91 7.98
N ILE A 61 5.28 -4.25 8.50
CA ILE A 61 5.66 -3.95 9.88
C ILE A 61 5.76 -2.42 10.10
N SER A 62 6.44 -1.70 9.21
CA SER A 62 6.58 -0.24 9.29
C SER A 62 5.21 0.46 9.29
N ASN A 63 4.29 -0.01 8.44
CA ASN A 63 2.93 0.51 8.35
C ASN A 63 2.13 0.22 9.63
N ALA A 64 2.30 -0.96 10.23
CA ALA A 64 1.65 -1.30 11.49
C ALA A 64 2.14 -0.44 12.66
N VAL A 65 3.42 -0.04 12.68
CA VAL A 65 3.95 0.87 13.71
C VAL A 65 3.21 2.21 13.71
N VAL A 66 2.87 2.74 12.53
CA VAL A 66 2.12 3.99 12.39
C VAL A 66 0.70 3.84 12.96
N VAL A 67 0.06 2.71 12.71
CA VAL A 67 -1.28 2.39 13.26
C VAL A 67 -1.23 2.23 14.78
N LEU A 68 -0.19 1.59 15.31
CA LEU A 68 0.02 1.44 16.75
C LEU A 68 0.24 2.79 17.43
N TRP A 69 1.14 3.62 16.88
CA TRP A 69 1.38 4.97 17.37
C TRP A 69 0.10 5.82 17.31
N GLY A 70 -0.61 5.78 16.19
CA GLY A 70 -1.86 6.51 16.02
C GLY A 70 -2.95 6.06 17.00
N SER A 71 -3.03 4.77 17.30
CA SER A 71 -3.99 4.24 18.29
C SER A 71 -3.67 4.72 19.70
N ILE A 72 -2.39 4.80 20.08
CA ILE A 72 -1.97 5.36 21.37
C ILE A 72 -2.34 6.84 21.46
N ASP A 73 -2.12 7.61 20.40
CA ASP A 73 -2.50 9.03 20.38
C ASP A 73 -4.02 9.21 20.41
N CYS A 74 -4.78 8.35 19.71
CA CYS A 74 -6.24 8.33 19.80
C CYS A 74 -6.74 8.01 21.21
N ALA A 75 -6.07 7.09 21.93
CA ALA A 75 -6.38 6.81 23.33
C ALA A 75 -6.15 8.05 24.20
N ARG A 76 -4.99 8.69 24.03
CA ARG A 76 -4.65 9.95 24.72
C ARG A 76 -5.71 11.02 24.44
N GLN A 77 -6.08 11.25 23.19
CA GLN A 77 -7.09 12.27 22.86
C GLN A 77 -8.49 11.93 23.34
N THR A 78 -8.86 10.65 23.31
CA THR A 78 -10.12 10.19 23.89
C THR A 78 -10.16 10.47 25.39
N THR A 79 -9.04 10.28 26.13
CA THR A 79 -8.99 10.63 27.56
C THR A 79 -9.13 12.13 27.81
N TYR A 80 -8.50 12.99 26.99
CA TYR A 80 -8.66 14.45 27.11
C TYR A 80 -10.09 14.88 26.82
N TRP A 81 -10.69 14.32 25.78
CA TRP A 81 -12.07 14.61 25.41
C TRP A 81 -13.05 14.20 26.53
N LEU A 82 -12.88 13.01 27.12
CA LEU A 82 -13.67 12.52 28.26
C LEU A 82 -13.44 13.31 29.54
N ALA A 83 -12.25 13.87 29.76
CA ALA A 83 -12.01 14.74 30.91
C ALA A 83 -12.77 16.08 30.79
N GLY A 84 -12.92 16.59 29.56
CA GLY A 84 -13.65 17.84 29.28
C GLY A 84 -15.16 17.66 29.09
N HIS A 85 -15.65 16.45 28.89
CA HIS A 85 -17.06 16.15 28.60
C HIS A 85 -17.60 15.05 29.51
N HIS A 86 -18.78 15.25 30.08
CA HIS A 86 -19.51 14.19 30.78
C HIS A 86 -20.13 13.20 29.78
N ALA A 87 -19.29 12.46 29.07
CA ALA A 87 -19.74 11.45 28.13
C ALA A 87 -20.41 10.28 28.87
N ALA A 88 -21.39 9.66 28.22
CA ALA A 88 -22.00 8.45 28.73
C ALA A 88 -20.97 7.30 28.77
N PHE A 89 -21.07 6.43 29.78
CA PHE A 89 -20.20 5.26 29.91
C PHE A 89 -20.15 4.42 28.62
N LEU A 90 -21.31 4.22 27.97
CA LEU A 90 -21.39 3.46 26.72
C LEU A 90 -20.58 4.10 25.58
N GLU A 91 -20.60 5.43 25.46
CA GLU A 91 -19.83 6.12 24.42
C GLU A 91 -18.33 5.99 24.65
N ALA A 92 -17.88 6.18 25.91
CA ALA A 92 -16.49 5.96 26.29
C ALA A 92 -16.05 4.51 26.01
N PHE A 93 -16.88 3.54 26.39
CA PHE A 93 -16.63 2.12 26.16
C PHE A 93 -16.49 1.80 24.66
N LEU A 94 -17.37 2.33 23.81
CA LEU A 94 -17.30 2.13 22.36
C LEU A 94 -16.04 2.76 21.76
N ARG A 95 -15.68 3.98 22.15
CA ARG A 95 -14.46 4.66 21.67
C ARG A 95 -13.20 3.88 22.04
N PHE A 96 -13.04 3.50 23.31
CA PHE A 96 -11.89 2.70 23.75
C PHE A 96 -11.90 1.29 23.17
N GLY A 97 -13.09 0.69 22.98
CA GLY A 97 -13.23 -0.60 22.31
C GLY A 97 -12.73 -0.56 20.86
N LEU A 98 -13.09 0.48 20.10
CA LEU A 98 -12.58 0.71 18.75
C LEU A 98 -11.07 0.93 18.74
N ILE A 99 -10.54 1.73 19.66
CA ILE A 99 -9.08 1.95 19.77
C ILE A 99 -8.35 0.65 20.09
N ALA A 100 -8.86 -0.13 21.05
CA ALA A 100 -8.29 -1.43 21.40
C ALA A 100 -8.33 -2.42 20.22
N LEU A 101 -9.39 -2.39 19.41
CA LEU A 101 -9.50 -3.19 18.19
C LEU A 101 -8.43 -2.79 17.16
N ILE A 102 -8.28 -1.49 16.87
CA ILE A 102 -7.27 -0.99 15.92
C ILE A 102 -5.85 -1.29 16.43
N PHE A 103 -5.61 -1.08 17.73
CA PHE A 103 -4.31 -1.34 18.36
C PHE A 103 -3.95 -2.82 18.34
N SER A 104 -4.87 -3.70 18.72
CA SER A 104 -4.66 -5.16 18.69
C SER A 104 -4.44 -5.68 17.27
N TYR A 105 -5.13 -5.09 16.27
CA TYR A 105 -4.88 -5.38 14.87
C TYR A 105 -3.48 -4.95 14.43
N GLY A 106 -2.99 -3.77 14.85
CA GLY A 106 -1.61 -3.36 14.65
C GLY A 106 -0.59 -4.35 15.26
N ILE A 107 -0.84 -4.82 16.48
CA ILE A 107 0.01 -5.82 17.15
C ILE A 107 0.03 -7.11 16.35
N LEU A 108 -1.14 -7.57 15.88
CA LEU A 108 -1.28 -8.79 15.09
C LEU A 108 -0.43 -8.72 13.81
N ILE A 109 -0.44 -7.58 13.11
CA ILE A 109 0.39 -7.38 11.91
C ILE A 109 1.87 -7.45 12.26
N VAL A 110 2.32 -6.73 13.30
CA VAL A 110 3.74 -6.78 13.73
C VAL A 110 4.14 -8.20 14.09
N TRP A 111 3.31 -8.90 14.86
CA TRP A 111 3.58 -10.28 15.29
C TRP A 111 3.66 -11.26 14.12
N LEU A 112 2.73 -11.19 13.16
CA LEU A 112 2.77 -12.00 11.93
C LEU A 112 3.97 -11.64 11.06
N GLY A 113 4.36 -10.36 11.06
CA GLY A 113 5.52 -9.84 10.34
C GLY A 113 6.82 -10.40 10.90
N LEU A 114 6.98 -10.43 12.22
CA LEU A 114 8.15 -11.04 12.85
C LEU A 114 8.24 -12.55 12.59
N ARG A 115 7.10 -13.23 12.37
CA ARG A 115 7.03 -14.67 12.11
C ARG A 115 7.26 -15.09 10.66
N GLY A 116 7.51 -14.17 9.73
CA GLY A 116 7.70 -14.56 8.33
C GLY A 116 6.41 -15.01 7.61
N ASN A 117 5.22 -14.77 8.17
CA ASN A 117 3.98 -15.35 7.63
C ASN A 117 3.54 -14.63 6.35
N GLN A 118 3.38 -15.39 5.25
CA GLN A 118 2.95 -14.87 3.95
C GLN A 118 1.55 -14.26 3.97
N LEU A 119 0.69 -14.63 4.94
CA LEU A 119 -0.64 -14.04 5.11
C LEU A 119 -0.57 -12.52 5.32
N ILE A 120 0.53 -11.99 5.88
CA ILE A 120 0.70 -10.56 6.12
C ILE A 120 0.54 -9.73 4.84
N LYS A 121 0.95 -10.27 3.68
CA LYS A 121 0.89 -9.57 2.39
C LYS A 121 -0.55 -9.27 1.95
N TYR A 122 -1.50 -10.05 2.44
CA TYR A 122 -2.92 -9.90 2.11
C TYR A 122 -3.66 -9.07 3.15
N ILE A 123 -3.38 -9.31 4.43
CA ILE A 123 -4.13 -8.68 5.52
C ILE A 123 -3.60 -7.29 5.88
N ALA A 124 -2.30 -7.01 5.66
CA ALA A 124 -1.65 -5.78 6.12
C ALA A 124 -1.51 -4.74 5.01
N ARG A 125 -2.43 -4.76 4.05
CA ARG A 125 -2.51 -3.69 3.05
C ARG A 125 -2.85 -2.40 3.77
N ILE A 126 -1.98 -1.40 3.62
CA ILE A 126 -2.06 -0.20 4.45
C ILE A 126 -3.20 0.71 4.00
N ARG A 127 -3.62 0.59 2.74
CA ARG A 127 -4.68 1.39 2.13
C ARG A 127 -6.02 1.25 2.83
N GLU A 128 -6.38 0.03 3.21
CA GLU A 128 -7.61 -0.29 3.92
C GLU A 128 -7.55 0.21 5.36
N VAL A 129 -6.41 0.01 6.00
CA VAL A 129 -6.21 0.38 7.39
C VAL A 129 -6.19 1.90 7.56
N THR A 130 -5.51 2.62 6.67
CA THR A 130 -5.46 4.09 6.72
C THR A 130 -6.80 4.70 6.39
N TYR A 131 -7.54 4.16 5.43
CA TYR A 131 -8.90 4.62 5.14
C TYR A 131 -9.80 4.54 6.38
N VAL A 132 -9.86 3.36 7.01
CA VAL A 132 -10.63 3.16 8.24
C VAL A 132 -10.13 4.11 9.33
N PHE A 133 -8.82 4.20 9.52
CA PHE A 133 -8.23 5.07 10.53
C PHE A 133 -8.61 6.55 10.33
N VAL A 134 -8.45 7.08 9.12
CA VAL A 134 -8.83 8.47 8.76
C VAL A 134 -10.31 8.72 9.01
N MET A 135 -11.19 7.75 8.72
CA MET A 135 -12.62 7.87 8.98
C MET A 135 -12.94 7.94 10.48
N PHE A 136 -12.21 7.23 11.33
CA PHE A 136 -12.49 7.18 12.77
C PHE A 136 -11.72 8.20 13.62
N VAL A 137 -10.61 8.77 13.14
CA VAL A 137 -9.84 9.78 13.87
C VAL A 137 -10.70 10.97 14.34
N PRO A 138 -11.56 11.59 13.51
CA PRO A 138 -12.40 12.70 13.97
C PRO A 138 -13.34 12.34 15.12
N ILE A 139 -13.72 11.06 15.25
CA ILE A 139 -14.50 10.57 16.38
C ILE A 139 -13.66 10.60 17.64
N PHE A 140 -12.44 10.06 17.63
CA PHE A 140 -11.56 10.03 18.82
C PHE A 140 -11.18 11.42 19.32
N TYR A 141 -11.08 12.39 18.42
CA TYR A 141 -10.82 13.79 18.76
C TYR A 141 -12.08 14.58 19.14
N GLY A 142 -13.25 13.96 19.06
CA GLY A 142 -14.52 14.62 19.40
C GLY A 142 -14.99 15.65 18.38
N ALA A 143 -14.41 15.68 17.19
CA ALA A 143 -14.84 16.55 16.09
C ALA A 143 -16.15 16.06 15.46
N THR A 144 -16.51 14.79 15.64
CA THR A 144 -17.78 14.20 15.18
C THR A 144 -18.24 13.11 16.15
N PRO A 145 -19.54 13.04 16.47
CA PRO A 145 -20.06 11.98 17.33
C PRO A 145 -20.02 10.62 16.62
N LEU A 146 -19.77 9.55 17.38
CA LEU A 146 -19.91 8.19 16.87
C LEU A 146 -21.37 7.92 16.54
N SER A 147 -21.70 7.76 15.26
CA SER A 147 -23.06 7.48 14.78
C SER A 147 -23.09 6.35 13.77
N TRP A 148 -24.23 5.67 13.67
CA TRP A 148 -24.45 4.64 12.64
C TRP A 148 -24.34 5.21 11.23
N ASN A 149 -24.80 6.45 11.01
CA ASN A 149 -24.67 7.13 9.73
C ASN A 149 -23.20 7.26 9.32
N HIS A 150 -22.31 7.57 10.26
CA HIS A 150 -20.87 7.66 9.99
C HIS A 150 -20.27 6.33 9.56
N ILE A 151 -20.64 5.24 10.23
CA ILE A 151 -20.19 3.88 9.90
C ILE A 151 -20.73 3.45 8.53
N ILE A 152 -22.02 3.69 8.27
CA ILE A 152 -22.66 3.39 6.99
C ILE A 152 -22.01 4.20 5.86
N ALA A 153 -21.77 5.48 6.07
CA ALA A 153 -21.09 6.35 5.11
C ALA A 153 -19.67 5.84 4.80
N ALA A 154 -18.90 5.48 5.83
CA ALA A 154 -17.56 4.92 5.67
C ALA A 154 -17.57 3.64 4.82
N ILE A 155 -18.53 2.74 5.01
CA ILE A 155 -18.64 1.48 4.24
C ILE A 155 -19.15 1.74 2.83
N LEU A 156 -20.23 2.53 2.69
CA LEU A 156 -20.92 2.76 1.43
C LEU A 156 -20.04 3.50 0.41
N PHE A 157 -19.24 4.46 0.88
CA PHE A 157 -18.38 5.30 0.01
C PHE A 157 -16.93 4.81 -0.08
N ALA A 158 -16.57 3.72 0.61
CA ALA A 158 -15.25 3.09 0.46
C ALA A 158 -14.91 2.75 -1.01
N PRO A 159 -15.81 2.16 -1.83
CA PRO A 159 -15.52 1.89 -3.23
C PRO A 159 -15.20 3.16 -4.04
N ILE A 160 -15.88 4.27 -3.74
CA ILE A 160 -15.65 5.57 -4.40
C ILE A 160 -14.29 6.14 -4.00
N PHE A 161 -13.90 6.01 -2.72
CA PHE A 161 -12.55 6.34 -2.27
C PHE A 161 -11.50 5.59 -3.09
N TYR A 162 -11.60 4.25 -3.14
CA TYR A 162 -10.63 3.41 -3.85
C TYR A 162 -10.60 3.68 -5.36
N PHE A 163 -11.76 3.90 -5.97
CA PHE A 163 -11.84 4.28 -7.38
C PHE A 163 -11.12 5.61 -7.64
N GLY A 164 -11.24 6.58 -6.74
CA GLY A 164 -10.50 7.85 -6.82
C GLY A 164 -9.00 7.66 -6.73
N ILE A 165 -8.52 6.79 -5.84
CA ILE A 165 -7.10 6.45 -5.72
C ILE A 165 -6.57 5.75 -6.97
N GLU A 166 -7.31 4.78 -7.50
CA GLU A 166 -6.94 4.07 -8.73
C GLU A 166 -6.92 5.01 -9.94
N LEU A 167 -7.87 5.95 -10.02
CA LEU A 167 -7.88 6.99 -11.03
C LEU A 167 -6.63 7.88 -10.92
N LEU A 168 -6.30 8.33 -9.70
CA LEU A 168 -5.10 9.14 -9.44
C LEU A 168 -3.83 8.37 -9.81
N ASP A 169 -3.77 7.08 -9.49
CA ASP A 169 -2.65 6.20 -9.80
C ASP A 169 -2.39 6.07 -11.30
N ARG A 170 -3.46 6.04 -12.09
CA ARG A 170 -3.38 6.01 -13.55
C ARG A 170 -2.78 7.28 -14.14
N TYR A 171 -2.93 8.43 -13.48
CA TYR A 171 -2.38 9.70 -13.94
C TYR A 171 -0.94 9.95 -13.47
N ILE A 172 -0.51 9.32 -12.38
CA ILE A 172 0.85 9.52 -11.85
C ILE A 172 1.84 8.65 -12.64
N PRO A 173 2.79 9.26 -13.37
CA PRO A 173 3.75 8.51 -14.17
C PRO A 173 4.64 7.64 -13.28
N HIS A 174 4.85 6.38 -13.68
CA HIS A 174 5.74 5.48 -12.96
C HIS A 174 7.19 5.99 -13.02
N PRO A 175 7.84 6.24 -11.87
CA PRO A 175 9.22 6.73 -11.87
C PRO A 175 10.17 5.63 -12.36
N LYS A 176 10.65 5.76 -13.60
CA LYS A 176 11.64 4.84 -14.20
C LYS A 176 12.95 4.77 -13.42
N ALA A 177 13.33 5.85 -12.73
CA ALA A 177 14.57 5.94 -11.96
C ALA A 177 14.63 4.97 -10.76
N VAL A 178 13.49 4.72 -10.09
CA VAL A 178 13.42 3.81 -8.93
C VAL A 178 13.65 2.35 -9.32
N LEU A 179 13.42 1.98 -10.59
CA LEU A 179 13.72 0.63 -11.10
C LEU A 179 15.23 0.37 -11.19
N MET A 180 16.04 1.39 -11.46
CA MET A 180 17.50 1.24 -11.63
C MET A 180 18.24 1.21 -10.29
N ASP A 181 17.84 2.03 -9.32
CA ASP A 181 18.53 2.09 -8.02
C ASP A 181 18.23 0.91 -7.09
N ILE A 182 16.97 0.42 -7.06
CA ILE A 182 16.59 -0.69 -6.17
C ILE A 182 17.29 -2.00 -6.56
N GLY A 183 17.52 -2.25 -7.85
CA GLY A 183 18.30 -3.41 -8.30
C GLY A 183 19.73 -3.42 -7.73
N SER A 184 20.32 -2.24 -7.51
CA SER A 184 21.66 -2.10 -6.95
C SER A 184 21.69 -2.13 -5.40
N VAL A 185 20.64 -1.65 -4.73
CA VAL A 185 20.57 -1.55 -3.26
C VAL A 185 20.06 -2.83 -2.61
N ALA A 186 19.08 -3.52 -3.20
CA ALA A 186 18.56 -4.78 -2.66
C ALA A 186 19.62 -5.88 -2.60
N GLY A 187 20.52 -5.94 -3.59
CA GLY A 187 21.68 -6.84 -3.56
C GLY A 187 22.61 -6.52 -2.38
N LYS A 188 22.97 -5.25 -2.17
CA LYS A 188 23.89 -4.84 -1.11
C LYS A 188 23.33 -4.98 0.32
N PHE A 189 22.03 -4.73 0.51
CA PHE A 189 21.42 -4.83 1.84
C PHE A 189 21.15 -6.29 2.23
N GLY A 190 20.82 -7.15 1.27
CA GLY A 190 20.69 -8.60 1.48
C GLY A 190 22.00 -9.23 1.92
N ASP A 191 23.10 -8.89 1.22
CA ASP A 191 24.43 -9.40 1.55
C ASP A 191 24.88 -8.96 2.96
N SER A 192 24.70 -7.68 3.30
CA SER A 192 25.08 -7.14 4.61
C SER A 192 24.27 -7.71 5.78
N PHE A 193 22.96 -7.94 5.60
CA PHE A 193 22.11 -8.49 6.65
C PHE A 193 22.38 -9.99 6.87
N SER A 194 22.61 -10.75 5.79
CA SER A 194 22.99 -12.17 5.85
C SER A 194 24.33 -12.35 6.58
N GLU A 195 25.32 -11.50 6.27
CA GLU A 195 26.64 -11.50 6.88
C GLU A 195 26.58 -11.17 8.39
N LYS A 196 25.74 -10.20 8.79
CA LYS A 196 25.69 -9.72 10.18
C LYS A 196 24.90 -10.62 11.13
N PHE A 197 23.92 -11.38 10.63
CA PHE A 197 23.10 -12.28 11.44
C PHE A 197 23.47 -13.76 11.31
N GLY A 198 24.53 -14.10 10.58
CA GLY A 198 25.01 -15.47 10.45
C GLY A 198 23.99 -16.42 9.80
N PHE A 199 23.03 -15.87 9.05
CA PHE A 199 22.18 -16.66 8.18
C PHE A 199 23.05 -17.06 6.98
N ASP A 200 23.72 -18.20 7.11
CA ASP A 200 24.40 -18.85 6.00
C ASP A 200 23.31 -19.33 5.03
N SER A 201 22.97 -18.48 4.07
CA SER A 201 22.08 -18.82 2.98
C SER A 201 22.86 -19.72 2.02
N GLY A 202 23.06 -20.97 2.43
CA GLY A 202 23.52 -22.07 1.58
C GLY A 202 22.56 -22.41 0.43
N MET A 203 21.77 -21.44 -0.06
CA MET A 203 21.29 -21.47 -1.43
C MET A 203 22.51 -21.33 -2.31
N GLN A 204 22.96 -22.48 -2.81
CA GLN A 204 23.79 -22.59 -4.00
C GLN A 204 23.37 -21.48 -4.96
N LYS A 205 24.27 -20.52 -5.17
CA LYS A 205 24.21 -19.64 -6.34
C LYS A 205 24.13 -20.59 -7.52
N GLU A 206 22.94 -20.76 -8.09
CA GLU A 206 22.83 -21.37 -9.40
C GLU A 206 23.82 -20.59 -10.28
N PRO A 207 24.73 -21.30 -10.97
CA PRO A 207 25.70 -20.63 -11.82
C PRO A 207 24.93 -19.71 -12.77
N PRO A 208 25.46 -18.51 -13.05
CA PRO A 208 24.81 -17.61 -13.98
C PRO A 208 24.45 -18.41 -15.23
N MET A 209 23.15 -18.49 -15.55
CA MET A 209 22.73 -18.96 -16.86
C MET A 209 23.51 -18.11 -17.85
N GLN A 210 24.54 -18.70 -18.45
CA GLN A 210 25.12 -18.18 -19.67
C GLN A 210 23.95 -18.11 -20.63
N ASP A 211 23.48 -16.89 -20.87
CA ASP A 211 22.59 -16.58 -21.96
C ASP A 211 23.19 -17.22 -23.20
N SER A 212 22.60 -18.34 -23.58
CA SER A 212 22.81 -19.01 -24.83
C SER A 212 22.24 -18.10 -25.91
N MET A 213 23.01 -17.09 -26.29
CA MET A 213 23.02 -16.63 -27.67
C MET A 213 23.38 -17.84 -28.52
N ASN A 214 22.37 -18.40 -29.19
CA ASN A 214 22.40 -18.93 -30.57
C ASN A 214 21.15 -19.79 -30.80
N GLY A 215 20.09 -19.18 -31.31
CA GLY A 215 18.89 -19.93 -31.64
C GLY A 215 17.72 -19.13 -32.21
N PHE A 216 17.97 -18.03 -32.93
CA PHE A 216 16.92 -17.36 -33.70
C PHE A 216 17.46 -16.86 -35.04
N ASP A 217 17.91 -17.81 -35.85
CA ASP A 217 18.02 -17.65 -37.31
C ASP A 217 17.48 -18.93 -37.95
N GLN A 218 16.17 -19.00 -38.18
CA GLN A 218 15.58 -19.75 -39.30
C GLN A 218 14.06 -19.52 -39.41
N TYR A 219 13.68 -18.34 -39.89
CA TYR A 219 12.52 -18.22 -40.77
C TYR A 219 13.02 -17.60 -42.08
N SER A 220 13.47 -18.45 -43.00
CA SER A 220 13.60 -18.12 -44.42
C SER A 220 12.21 -18.19 -45.06
N PRO A 221 11.65 -17.10 -45.59
CA PRO A 221 10.50 -17.18 -46.48
C PRO A 221 10.93 -17.84 -47.79
N ALA A 222 10.05 -18.69 -48.30
CA ALA A 222 10.21 -19.44 -49.53
C ALA A 222 10.58 -18.54 -50.74
N GLY A 223 11.65 -18.96 -51.43
CA GLY A 223 11.77 -19.03 -52.88
C GLY A 223 11.31 -17.85 -53.74
N LEU A 224 12.26 -17.02 -54.16
CA LEU A 224 12.23 -16.40 -55.49
C LEU A 224 13.24 -17.13 -56.39
N PRO A 225 12.81 -17.67 -57.55
CA PRO A 225 13.70 -18.31 -58.50
C PRO A 225 14.39 -17.26 -59.37
N GLY A 226 15.70 -17.40 -59.50
CA GLY A 226 16.44 -16.86 -60.64
C GLY A 226 17.37 -15.71 -60.29
N GLN A 227 18.64 -16.05 -60.05
CA GLN A 227 19.71 -15.41 -60.80
C GLN A 227 20.96 -16.29 -60.77
N ASN A 228 21.25 -16.84 -61.94
CA ASN A 228 22.54 -17.41 -62.31
C ASN A 228 23.62 -16.33 -62.16
N ASN A 229 24.74 -16.67 -61.52
CA ASN A 229 26.03 -16.12 -61.92
C ASN A 229 27.18 -17.02 -61.49
N PRO A 230 28.33 -16.96 -62.21
CA PRO A 230 29.05 -18.15 -62.60
C PRO A 230 30.31 -18.33 -61.77
N ARG A 231 30.79 -19.58 -61.85
CA ARG A 231 32.10 -20.07 -61.41
C ARG A 231 33.23 -19.06 -61.63
N GLY A 232 33.96 -18.78 -60.56
CA GLY A 232 35.34 -18.29 -60.59
C GLY A 232 36.26 -19.29 -59.90
N PRO A 233 37.49 -19.53 -60.39
CA PRO A 233 38.36 -20.61 -59.92
C PRO A 233 39.13 -20.24 -58.64
N GLY A 234 39.58 -21.27 -57.88
CA GLY A 234 40.62 -21.15 -56.85
C GLY A 234 41.98 -20.70 -57.42
N PRO A 235 43.14 -20.85 -56.74
CA PRO A 235 43.47 -21.66 -55.56
C PRO A 235 44.26 -20.88 -54.48
N GLY A 236 44.65 -21.52 -53.36
CA GLY A 236 45.49 -20.82 -52.37
C GLY A 236 45.95 -21.59 -51.14
N ARG A 237 46.49 -22.79 -51.34
CA ARG A 237 47.27 -23.54 -50.34
C ARG A 237 48.46 -22.69 -49.86
N ARG A 238 48.68 -22.55 -48.55
CA ARG A 238 50.03 -22.59 -47.93
C ARG A 238 49.92 -22.81 -46.43
N MET A 239 50.42 -23.98 -46.01
CA MET A 239 50.88 -24.25 -44.66
C MET A 239 52.15 -23.44 -44.40
N ARG A 240 52.28 -22.90 -43.19
CA ARG A 240 53.48 -22.99 -42.35
C ARG A 240 53.07 -22.81 -40.90
#